data_AF-A0A7C3FAT9-F1
#
_entry.id   AF-A0A7C3FAT9-F1
#
_cell.length_a   1.000
_cell.length_b   1.000
_cell.length_c   1.000
_cell.angle_alpha   90.00
_cell.angle_beta   90.00
_cell.angle_gamma   90.00
#
_symmetry.space_group_name_H-M   'P 1'
#
loop_
_entity.id
_entity.type
_entity.pdbx_description
1 polymer ?
#
loop_
_entity_poly.entity_id
_entity_poly.type
_entity_poly.pdbx_seq_one_letter_code
_entity_poly.pdbx_strand_id
1 'polypeptide(L)'
;MKIRLEIDDVPIRGSECAICGTAALTVVHLADYADYVICEACGSSFVMDEEGERVLYGKVSDQYPQTEKAVFKIWTDLETVERLASKERRERALPPSMFSAEEDDYPEEDEAHEDEDVEAVSGEADWLDLSRLKALNELYPSEVAEETRVKETVIAGTQQEEFRSAEAPAQEPQPVSEVAEPPPQDRYRVIIKGDSVYFPVKACAHCMAEPSRRHVPVVGSLPVSLETSRRRRAFFRLPLCEECHQKLYERSSAQKSAQLQVHLTSALVALGLLIIALGLEIVDLSGNISMELLMLAALGVLGYFLPLVVLLPRIKRVGLLVETQLVRNTLLIRSPEEEVPDTIFDFLNRDYAELFLQANKDSVPGRAEVIRIQAEPVDTGS
;
A
#
# COMPACT_ATOMS: atom_id res chain seq x y z
N MET A 1 13.44 9.02 -11.86
CA MET A 1 12.98 7.93 -12.73
C MET A 1 11.79 7.28 -12.04
N LYS A 2 10.56 7.51 -12.56
CA LYS A 2 9.33 6.94 -11.99
C LYS A 2 9.21 5.54 -12.59
N ILE A 3 9.27 4.49 -11.78
CA ILE A 3 9.12 3.13 -12.28
C ILE A 3 7.67 2.98 -12.71
N ARG A 4 7.46 2.73 -14.01
CA ARG A 4 6.14 2.44 -14.59
C ARG A 4 5.95 0.93 -14.52
N LEU A 5 4.86 0.48 -13.90
CA LEU A 5 4.44 -0.91 -14.06
C LEU A 5 3.78 -1.04 -15.43
N GLU A 6 4.48 -1.67 -16.37
CA GLU A 6 3.94 -2.10 -17.65
C GLU A 6 3.55 -3.58 -17.53
N ILE A 7 2.33 -3.90 -17.93
CA ILE A 7 1.82 -5.28 -17.89
C ILE A 7 1.87 -5.85 -19.29
N ASP A 8 2.50 -7.01 -19.47
CA ASP A 8 2.51 -7.68 -20.76
C ASP A 8 1.10 -8.24 -21.11
N ASP A 9 0.66 -8.01 -22.34
CA ASP A 9 -0.62 -8.52 -22.88
C ASP A 9 -0.68 -10.05 -22.93
N VAL A 10 0.47 -10.70 -23.11
CA VAL A 10 0.58 -12.14 -23.40
C VAL A 10 0.06 -13.03 -22.28
N PRO A 11 0.45 -12.86 -21.00
CA PRO A 11 -0.06 -13.69 -19.90
C PRO A 11 -1.55 -13.49 -19.59
N ILE A 12 -2.15 -12.37 -20.00
CA ILE A 12 -3.54 -12.06 -19.66
C ILE A 12 -4.52 -12.59 -20.71
N ARG A 13 -4.09 -12.69 -21.98
CA ARG A 13 -4.93 -13.27 -23.04
C ARG A 13 -5.19 -14.76 -22.80
N GLY A 14 -6.44 -15.08 -22.50
CA GLY A 14 -6.90 -16.45 -22.24
C GLY A 14 -6.97 -16.81 -20.75
N SER A 15 -6.52 -15.93 -19.86
CA SER A 15 -6.69 -16.09 -18.42
C SER A 15 -8.14 -15.81 -18.02
N GLU A 16 -8.67 -16.61 -17.11
CA GLU A 16 -10.03 -16.44 -16.58
C GLU A 16 -10.06 -15.33 -15.53
N CYS A 17 -11.14 -14.55 -15.52
CA CYS A 17 -11.35 -13.56 -14.46
C CYS A 17 -11.58 -14.27 -13.12
N ALA A 18 -10.76 -13.98 -12.11
CA ALA A 18 -10.93 -14.54 -10.77
C ALA A 18 -12.34 -14.29 -10.18
N ILE A 19 -12.99 -13.18 -10.53
CA ILE A 19 -14.33 -12.80 -10.04
C ILE A 19 -15.47 -13.58 -10.71
N CYS A 20 -15.51 -13.65 -12.04
CA CYS A 20 -16.64 -14.29 -12.75
C CYS A 20 -16.32 -15.63 -13.41
N GLY A 21 -15.04 -16.00 -13.53
CA GLY A 21 -14.58 -17.22 -14.20
C GLY A 21 -14.56 -17.14 -15.72
N THR A 22 -14.85 -15.98 -16.32
CA THR A 22 -14.89 -15.82 -17.78
C THR A 22 -13.53 -15.37 -18.30
N ALA A 23 -13.04 -15.98 -19.38
CA ALA A 23 -11.82 -15.59 -20.09
C ALA A 23 -12.03 -14.34 -20.97
N ALA A 24 -12.36 -13.22 -20.32
CA ALA A 24 -12.67 -11.93 -20.96
C ALA A 24 -11.86 -10.79 -20.33
N LEU A 25 -10.56 -11.02 -20.08
CA LEU A 25 -9.65 -10.03 -19.52
C LEU A 25 -8.95 -9.23 -20.63
N THR A 26 -8.96 -7.90 -20.49
CA THR A 26 -8.31 -6.97 -21.41
C THR A 26 -7.42 -6.02 -20.61
N VAL A 27 -6.17 -5.84 -21.06
CA VAL A 27 -5.22 -4.87 -20.47
C VAL A 27 -5.49 -3.50 -21.06
N VAL A 28 -5.55 -2.49 -20.21
CA VAL A 28 -5.70 -1.09 -20.60
C VAL A 28 -4.42 -0.35 -20.27
N HIS A 29 -3.71 0.07 -21.31
CA HIS A 29 -2.50 0.88 -21.20
C HIS A 29 -2.84 2.37 -21.16
N LEU A 30 -2.37 3.05 -20.11
CA LEU A 30 -2.51 4.50 -19.97
C LEU A 30 -1.12 5.14 -20.06
N ALA A 31 -0.99 6.23 -20.82
CA ALA A 31 0.31 6.84 -21.12
C ALA A 31 1.10 7.25 -19.86
N ASP A 32 0.41 7.79 -18.84
CA ASP A 32 1.04 8.36 -17.63
C ASP A 32 0.69 7.62 -16.32
N TYR A 33 -0.02 6.49 -16.43
CA TYR A 33 -0.51 5.71 -15.28
C TYR A 33 -0.07 4.25 -15.37
N ALA A 34 -0.25 3.52 -14.27
CA ALA A 34 -0.05 2.08 -14.28
C ALA A 34 -1.10 1.41 -15.16
N ASP A 35 -0.67 0.39 -15.91
CA ASP A 35 -1.58 -0.44 -16.69
C ASP A 35 -2.51 -1.18 -15.73
N TYR A 36 -3.74 -1.41 -16.16
CA TYR A 36 -4.72 -2.13 -15.36
C TYR A 36 -5.52 -3.09 -16.23
N VAL A 37 -6.09 -4.10 -15.60
CA VAL A 37 -6.83 -5.17 -16.25
C VAL A 37 -8.32 -4.95 -16.00
N ILE A 38 -9.14 -5.07 -17.05
CA ILE A 38 -10.59 -5.05 -16.97
C ILE A 38 -11.13 -6.41 -17.41
N CYS A 39 -12.10 -6.95 -16.69
CA CYS A 39 -12.92 -8.04 -17.17
C CYS A 39 -14.14 -7.48 -17.92
N GLU A 40 -14.24 -7.74 -19.22
CA GLU A 40 -15.36 -7.27 -20.05
C GLU A 40 -16.69 -7.96 -19.70
N ALA A 41 -16.64 -9.17 -19.13
CA ALA A 41 -17.85 -9.92 -18.77
C ALA A 41 -18.55 -9.39 -17.50
N CYS A 42 -17.79 -9.10 -16.43
CA CYS A 42 -18.37 -8.64 -15.16
C CYS A 42 -18.11 -7.17 -14.84
N GLY A 43 -17.26 -6.50 -15.62
CA GLY A 43 -16.90 -5.09 -15.42
C GLY A 43 -15.98 -4.82 -14.22
N SER A 44 -15.39 -5.86 -13.62
CA SER A 44 -14.39 -5.71 -12.56
C SER A 44 -13.06 -5.22 -13.14
N SER A 45 -12.33 -4.37 -12.40
CA SER A 45 -11.04 -3.84 -12.81
C SER A 45 -10.01 -3.86 -11.69
N PHE A 46 -8.78 -4.25 -12.00
CA PHE A 46 -7.70 -4.39 -11.02
C PHE A 46 -6.34 -4.05 -11.60
N VAL A 47 -5.42 -3.66 -10.73
CA VAL A 47 -3.98 -3.53 -11.01
C VAL A 47 -3.27 -4.75 -10.45
N MET A 48 -2.24 -5.24 -11.14
CA MET A 48 -1.38 -6.32 -10.67
C MET A 48 -0.06 -5.76 -10.14
N ASP A 49 0.60 -6.50 -9.27
CA ASP A 49 1.99 -6.23 -8.92
C ASP A 49 2.96 -6.73 -10.00
N GLU A 50 4.25 -6.49 -9.81
CA GLU A 50 5.30 -6.83 -10.79
C GLU A 50 5.42 -8.35 -11.03
N GLU A 51 5.03 -9.16 -10.06
CA GLU A 51 5.11 -10.64 -10.11
C GLU A 51 3.80 -11.26 -10.62
N GLY A 52 2.71 -10.49 -10.68
CA GLY A 52 1.38 -10.97 -11.07
C GLY A 52 0.68 -11.83 -10.01
N GLU A 53 1.27 -11.97 -8.81
CA GLU A 53 0.73 -12.79 -7.72
C GLU A 53 -0.35 -12.04 -6.92
N ARG A 54 -0.21 -10.71 -6.82
CA ARG A 54 -1.10 -9.87 -6.02
C ARG A 54 -1.81 -8.87 -6.88
N VAL A 55 -3.07 -8.66 -6.52
CA VAL A 55 -3.98 -7.78 -7.25
C VAL A 55 -4.60 -6.77 -6.29
N LEU A 56 -4.83 -5.58 -6.82
CA LEU A 56 -5.52 -4.49 -6.14
C LEU A 56 -6.74 -4.13 -6.96
N TYR A 57 -7.92 -4.55 -6.50
CA TYR A 57 -9.17 -4.25 -7.18
C TYR A 57 -9.57 -2.79 -6.97
N GLY A 58 -9.73 -2.07 -8.08
CA GLY A 58 -10.29 -0.73 -8.12
C GLY A 58 -11.81 -0.75 -8.31
N LYS A 59 -12.35 -1.84 -8.85
CA LYS A 59 -13.79 -2.10 -9.00
C LYS A 59 -14.03 -3.61 -8.98
N VAL A 60 -15.00 -4.05 -8.19
CA VAL A 60 -15.54 -5.42 -8.23
C VAL A 60 -16.99 -5.30 -8.69
N SER A 61 -17.49 -6.29 -9.43
CA SER A 61 -18.88 -6.30 -9.89
C SER A 61 -19.84 -6.41 -8.71
N ASP A 62 -20.93 -5.61 -8.72
CA ASP A 62 -22.00 -5.59 -7.70
C ASP A 62 -22.68 -6.96 -7.52
N GLN A 63 -22.44 -7.87 -8.45
CA GLN A 63 -22.84 -9.28 -8.39
C GLN A 63 -22.09 -10.10 -7.34
N TYR A 64 -21.00 -9.56 -6.78
CA TYR A 64 -20.10 -10.22 -5.83
C TYR A 64 -19.82 -9.35 -4.57
N PRO A 65 -20.85 -8.94 -3.82
CA PRO A 65 -20.71 -8.01 -2.69
C PRO A 65 -19.84 -8.54 -1.54
N GLN A 66 -19.80 -9.85 -1.29
CA GLN A 66 -18.92 -10.42 -0.26
C GLN A 66 -17.46 -10.33 -0.70
N THR A 67 -17.19 -10.68 -1.96
CA THR A 67 -15.85 -10.57 -2.54
C THR A 67 -15.39 -9.11 -2.56
N GLU A 68 -16.25 -8.19 -2.98
CA GLU A 68 -15.96 -6.74 -2.99
C GLU A 68 -15.49 -6.25 -1.62
N LYS A 69 -16.27 -6.51 -0.55
CA LYS A 69 -15.93 -6.09 0.82
C LYS A 69 -14.57 -6.59 1.28
N ALA A 70 -14.15 -7.77 0.82
CA ALA A 70 -12.89 -8.38 1.23
C ALA A 70 -11.67 -7.85 0.44
N VAL A 71 -11.84 -7.48 -0.82
CA VAL A 71 -10.70 -7.23 -1.74
C VAL A 71 -10.60 -5.78 -2.23
N PHE A 72 -11.66 -4.98 -2.05
CA PHE A 72 -11.69 -3.61 -2.56
C PHE A 72 -10.61 -2.73 -1.93
N LYS A 73 -9.76 -2.13 -2.79
CA LYS A 73 -8.65 -1.26 -2.38
C LYS A 73 -7.62 -1.88 -1.43
N ILE A 74 -7.55 -3.21 -1.35
CA ILE A 74 -6.55 -3.95 -0.57
C ILE A 74 -5.73 -4.85 -1.51
N TRP A 75 -4.41 -4.86 -1.36
CA TRP A 75 -3.55 -5.80 -2.08
C TRP A 75 -3.78 -7.21 -1.57
N THR A 76 -4.37 -8.05 -2.42
CA THR A 76 -4.80 -9.41 -2.09
C THR A 76 -4.22 -10.39 -3.09
N ASP A 77 -3.83 -11.57 -2.62
CA ASP A 77 -3.31 -12.63 -3.49
C ASP A 77 -4.42 -13.13 -4.43
N LEU A 78 -4.10 -13.35 -5.71
CA LEU A 78 -5.08 -13.69 -6.75
C LEU A 78 -5.89 -14.95 -6.39
N GLU A 79 -5.22 -15.97 -5.83
CA GLU A 79 -5.84 -17.21 -5.34
C GLU A 79 -6.88 -16.95 -4.24
N THR A 80 -6.62 -15.98 -3.34
CA THR A 80 -7.58 -15.62 -2.29
C THR A 80 -8.83 -14.98 -2.89
N VAL A 81 -8.67 -14.12 -3.89
CA VAL A 81 -9.79 -13.50 -4.60
C VAL A 81 -10.62 -14.56 -5.31
N GLU A 82 -9.98 -15.46 -6.05
CA GLU A 82 -10.65 -16.56 -6.77
C GLU A 82 -11.41 -17.48 -5.81
N ARG A 83 -10.83 -17.81 -4.66
CA ARG A 83 -11.48 -18.65 -3.64
C ARG A 83 -12.74 -17.99 -3.08
N LEU A 84 -12.68 -16.69 -2.77
CA LEU A 84 -13.83 -15.93 -2.27
C LEU A 84 -14.92 -15.83 -3.33
N ALA A 85 -14.57 -15.41 -4.54
CA ALA A 85 -15.49 -15.29 -5.66
C ALA A 85 -16.11 -16.65 -6.04
N SER A 86 -15.34 -17.74 -6.01
CA SER A 86 -15.84 -19.10 -6.27
C SER A 86 -16.84 -19.60 -5.23
N LYS A 87 -16.71 -19.14 -3.98
CA LYS A 87 -17.69 -19.44 -2.94
C LYS A 87 -19.01 -18.71 -3.23
N GLU A 88 -18.92 -17.42 -3.54
CA GLU A 88 -20.07 -16.56 -3.85
C GLU A 88 -20.77 -16.98 -5.16
N ARG A 89 -20.02 -17.39 -6.19
CA ARG A 89 -20.55 -18.01 -7.43
C ARG A 89 -21.38 -19.25 -7.11
N ARG A 90 -20.90 -20.12 -6.21
CA ARG A 90 -21.62 -21.34 -5.79
C ARG A 90 -22.87 -21.02 -5.01
N GLU A 91 -22.81 -20.08 -4.07
CA GLU A 91 -23.96 -19.63 -3.30
C GLU A 91 -25.07 -19.07 -4.21
N ARG A 92 -24.70 -18.37 -5.31
CA ARG A 92 -25.64 -17.83 -6.29
C ARG A 92 -26.16 -18.86 -7.30
N ALA A 93 -25.36 -19.86 -7.65
CA ALA A 93 -25.76 -20.91 -8.60
C ALA A 93 -26.77 -21.89 -7.99
N LEU A 94 -26.85 -21.97 -6.66
CA LEU A 94 -27.92 -22.69 -6.00
C LEU A 94 -29.24 -21.95 -6.31
N PRO A 95 -30.24 -22.62 -6.92
CA PRO A 95 -31.56 -22.01 -7.02
C PRO A 95 -32.03 -21.62 -5.61
N PRO A 96 -32.86 -20.57 -5.45
CA PRO A 96 -33.47 -20.18 -4.18
C PRO A 96 -34.48 -21.24 -3.69
N SER A 97 -34.01 -22.47 -3.51
CA SER A 97 -34.76 -23.70 -3.42
C SER A 97 -34.76 -24.21 -1.99
N MET A 98 -35.94 -24.11 -1.37
CA MET A 98 -36.50 -25.13 -0.48
C MET A 98 -35.90 -25.29 0.92
N PHE A 99 -35.40 -24.21 1.54
CA PHE A 99 -35.25 -24.16 3.01
C PHE A 99 -36.39 -23.38 3.70
N SER A 100 -37.61 -23.47 3.14
CA SER A 100 -38.87 -23.20 3.84
C SER A 100 -39.67 -24.50 3.97
N ALA A 101 -39.01 -25.60 4.37
CA ALA A 101 -39.71 -26.70 5.01
C ALA A 101 -39.85 -26.37 6.50
N GLU A 102 -40.59 -25.29 6.78
CA GLU A 102 -41.29 -25.17 8.05
C GLU A 102 -42.48 -26.12 7.95
N GLU A 103 -42.40 -27.13 8.79
CA GLU A 103 -43.39 -28.14 9.07
C GLU A 103 -44.54 -27.49 9.84
N ASP A 104 -45.29 -26.61 9.17
CA ASP A 104 -46.48 -25.98 9.75
C ASP A 104 -47.75 -26.55 9.13
N ASP A 105 -48.43 -27.29 10.00
CA ASP A 105 -49.78 -27.82 9.88
C ASP A 105 -50.78 -26.68 9.57
N TYR A 106 -51.54 -26.88 8.51
CA TYR A 106 -52.60 -26.02 7.97
C TYR A 106 -53.63 -25.56 9.02
N PRO A 107 -54.29 -24.40 8.84
CA PRO A 107 -55.52 -24.42 8.03
C PRO A 107 -55.62 -23.29 7.00
N GLU A 108 -56.28 -23.65 5.89
CA GLU A 108 -56.70 -22.80 4.79
C GLU A 108 -57.58 -21.67 5.32
N GLU A 109 -57.38 -20.46 4.82
CA GLU A 109 -58.50 -19.60 4.43
C GLU A 109 -58.03 -18.54 3.44
N ASP A 110 -58.85 -18.41 2.40
CA ASP A 110 -58.77 -17.54 1.24
C ASP A 110 -58.45 -16.09 1.61
N GLU A 111 -57.63 -15.38 0.84
CA GLU A 111 -57.97 -14.05 0.31
C GLU A 111 -57.13 -13.72 -0.95
N ALA A 112 -57.85 -13.19 -1.94
CA ALA A 112 -57.37 -12.76 -3.24
C ALA A 112 -56.78 -11.34 -3.18
N HIS A 113 -55.67 -11.10 -3.89
CA HIS A 113 -55.27 -9.79 -4.41
C HIS A 113 -54.42 -10.04 -5.67
N GLU A 114 -54.95 -9.87 -6.87
CA GLU A 114 -55.08 -8.61 -7.64
C GLU A 114 -53.71 -7.95 -7.94
N ASP A 115 -53.15 -8.36 -9.08
CA ASP A 115 -52.56 -7.57 -10.17
C ASP A 115 -51.98 -6.18 -9.83
N GLU A 116 -50.65 -6.04 -9.93
CA GLU A 116 -50.01 -4.77 -10.29
C GLU A 116 -48.95 -4.98 -11.37
N ASP A 117 -49.28 -4.49 -12.57
CA ASP A 117 -48.42 -4.37 -13.74
C ASP A 117 -47.28 -3.37 -13.48
N VAL A 118 -46.03 -3.82 -13.56
CA VAL A 118 -44.86 -2.92 -13.54
C VAL A 118 -44.30 -2.81 -14.96
N GLU A 119 -44.55 -1.67 -15.60
CA GLU A 119 -44.02 -1.31 -16.91
C GLU A 119 -42.48 -1.24 -16.91
N ALA A 120 -41.88 -1.87 -17.91
CA ALA A 120 -40.46 -1.83 -18.19
C ALA A 120 -40.04 -0.46 -18.75
N VAL A 121 -39.26 0.30 -17.99
CA VAL A 121 -38.59 1.52 -18.49
C VAL A 121 -37.24 1.13 -19.10
N SER A 122 -37.20 1.05 -20.43
CA SER A 122 -35.96 0.97 -21.22
C SER A 122 -35.31 2.36 -21.32
N GLY A 123 -34.36 2.64 -20.43
CA GLY A 123 -33.48 3.80 -20.53
C GLY A 123 -32.16 3.43 -21.18
N GLU A 124 -32.07 3.58 -22.50
CA GLU A 124 -30.79 3.61 -23.23
C GLU A 124 -30.00 4.83 -22.78
N ALA A 125 -28.90 4.60 -22.08
CA ALA A 125 -28.07 5.65 -21.55
C ALA A 125 -26.71 5.62 -22.26
N ASP A 126 -26.60 6.55 -23.20
CA ASP A 126 -25.44 6.84 -24.02
C ASP A 126 -24.50 7.77 -23.24
N TRP A 127 -23.54 7.19 -22.50
CA TRP A 127 -22.65 7.91 -21.56
C TRP A 127 -21.17 7.95 -21.96
N LEU A 128 -20.83 7.66 -23.23
CA LEU A 128 -19.44 7.73 -23.71
C LEU A 128 -19.28 8.68 -24.90
N ASP A 129 -19.48 9.98 -24.67
CA ASP A 129 -19.03 11.00 -25.62
C ASP A 129 -17.51 11.26 -25.48
N LEU A 130 -16.74 10.38 -26.13
CA LEU A 130 -15.28 10.45 -26.29
C LEU A 130 -14.79 11.78 -26.90
N SER A 131 -15.69 12.55 -27.54
CA SER A 131 -15.38 13.86 -28.11
C SER A 131 -15.01 14.90 -27.03
N ARG A 132 -15.52 14.73 -25.81
CA ARG A 132 -15.32 15.67 -24.70
C ARG A 132 -13.93 15.55 -24.05
N LEU A 133 -13.33 14.36 -24.08
CA LEU A 133 -11.96 14.13 -23.58
C LEU A 133 -10.89 14.68 -24.54
N LYS A 134 -11.16 14.67 -25.85
CA LYS A 134 -10.24 15.22 -26.85
C LYS A 134 -10.13 16.75 -26.75
N ALA A 135 -11.23 17.43 -26.42
CA ALA A 135 -11.26 18.88 -26.21
C ALA A 135 -10.47 19.34 -24.96
N LEU A 136 -10.37 18.52 -23.91
CA LEU A 136 -9.63 18.87 -22.68
C LEU A 136 -8.11 18.80 -22.87
N ASN A 137 -7.62 17.95 -23.78
CA ASN A 137 -6.19 17.82 -24.04
C ASN A 137 -5.65 18.94 -24.96
N GLU A 138 -6.52 19.57 -25.75
CA GLU A 138 -6.15 20.71 -26.61
C GLU A 138 -6.10 22.05 -25.85
N LEU A 139 -6.75 22.15 -24.69
CA LEU A 139 -6.84 23.39 -23.90
C LEU A 139 -5.65 23.63 -22.96
N TYR A 140 -4.77 22.65 -22.74
CA TYR A 140 -3.59 22.78 -21.88
C TYR A 140 -2.34 22.13 -22.48
N PRO A 141 -1.68 22.76 -23.48
CA PRO A 141 -0.35 22.36 -23.89
C PRO A 141 0.64 22.71 -22.75
N SER A 142 1.25 21.71 -22.13
CA SER A 142 2.27 21.94 -21.10
C SER A 142 3.57 22.41 -21.75
N GLU A 143 3.76 23.71 -21.85
CA GLU A 143 5.06 24.33 -22.04
C GLU A 143 5.85 24.45 -20.72
N VAL A 144 7.14 24.77 -20.85
CA VAL A 144 8.20 25.01 -19.84
C VAL A 144 9.13 23.80 -19.62
N ALA A 145 10.20 23.62 -20.41
CA ALA A 145 11.50 24.33 -20.43
C ALA A 145 12.38 24.03 -19.19
N GLU A 146 13.44 23.22 -19.29
CA GLU A 146 14.83 23.58 -19.64
C GLU A 146 15.46 24.66 -18.74
N GLU A 147 16.40 24.27 -17.85
CA GLU A 147 17.65 25.03 -17.63
C GLU A 147 18.73 24.22 -16.91
N THR A 148 19.97 24.49 -17.32
CA THR A 148 21.22 23.78 -17.00
C THR A 148 22.10 24.60 -16.05
N ARG A 149 23.11 23.92 -15.47
CA ARG A 149 24.53 24.36 -15.32
C ARG A 149 25.09 24.74 -13.92
N VAL A 150 25.91 23.81 -13.40
CA VAL A 150 27.31 23.91 -12.86
C VAL A 150 27.68 25.01 -11.84
N LYS A 151 28.23 24.60 -10.68
CA LYS A 151 29.64 24.89 -10.32
C LYS A 151 30.20 24.07 -9.16
N GLU A 152 31.40 23.59 -9.45
CA GLU A 152 32.40 22.88 -8.66
C GLU A 152 33.35 23.90 -8.02
N THR A 153 33.75 23.67 -6.76
CA THR A 153 34.97 24.28 -6.19
C THR A 153 35.57 23.37 -5.13
N VAL A 154 36.77 22.88 -5.44
CA VAL A 154 37.78 22.25 -4.60
C VAL A 154 38.54 23.32 -3.83
N ILE A 155 38.80 23.17 -2.53
CA ILE A 155 40.07 23.58 -1.88
C ILE A 155 40.38 22.63 -0.71
N ALA A 156 41.59 22.08 -0.74
CA ALA A 156 42.26 21.32 0.31
C ALA A 156 43.10 22.24 1.23
N GLY A 157 43.42 21.79 2.45
CA GLY A 157 44.64 22.22 3.15
C GLY A 157 44.51 22.62 4.62
N THR A 158 44.86 21.67 5.49
CA THR A 158 45.78 21.77 6.64
C THR A 158 46.04 23.14 7.29
N GLN A 159 45.87 23.25 8.61
CA GLN A 159 46.98 23.47 9.56
C GLN A 159 46.54 23.42 11.03
N GLN A 160 47.49 22.90 11.81
CA GLN A 160 47.52 22.64 13.23
C GLN A 160 48.19 23.85 13.88
N GLU A 161 47.54 24.55 14.80
CA GLU A 161 48.23 25.43 15.74
C GLU A 161 47.72 25.24 17.16
N GLU A 162 48.72 25.01 17.99
CA GLU A 162 48.76 24.74 19.40
C GLU A 162 48.72 26.08 20.14
N PHE A 163 47.61 26.39 20.82
CA PHE A 163 47.58 27.46 21.83
C PHE A 163 46.93 26.97 23.11
N ARG A 164 47.80 26.61 24.05
CA ARG A 164 47.51 26.40 25.46
C ARG A 164 47.31 27.78 26.09
N SER A 165 46.07 28.09 26.47
CA SER A 165 45.77 29.23 27.33
C SER A 165 44.90 28.79 28.50
N ALA A 166 45.29 29.27 29.68
CA ALA A 166 44.92 28.76 30.98
C ALA A 166 43.46 29.11 31.38
N GLU A 167 42.81 28.10 31.97
CA GLU A 167 41.94 28.15 33.14
C GLU A 167 41.10 29.43 33.37
N ALA A 168 39.89 29.41 32.81
CA ALA A 168 38.72 30.09 33.36
C ALA A 168 37.65 29.00 33.63
N PRO A 169 36.85 29.09 34.70
CA PRO A 169 36.00 27.98 35.14
C PRO A 169 35.03 27.61 34.02
N ALA A 170 35.09 26.33 33.63
CA ALA A 170 34.17 25.70 32.71
C ALA A 170 32.73 25.92 33.20
N GLN A 171 32.03 26.86 32.59
CA GLN A 171 30.61 26.66 32.38
C GLN A 171 30.53 25.49 31.42
N GLU A 172 30.02 24.36 31.91
CA GLU A 172 29.58 23.27 31.03
C GLU A 172 28.80 23.89 29.87
N PRO A 173 29.15 23.60 28.60
CA PRO A 173 28.29 23.95 27.51
C PRO A 173 26.94 23.29 27.82
N GLN A 174 25.93 24.10 28.14
CA GLN A 174 24.57 23.62 28.24
C GLN A 174 24.29 22.85 26.95
N PRO A 175 23.86 21.57 27.04
CA PRO A 175 23.55 20.80 25.85
C PRO A 175 22.57 21.62 25.02
N VAL A 176 22.96 21.88 23.76
CA VAL A 176 22.09 22.45 22.75
C VAL A 176 20.78 21.69 22.84
N SER A 177 19.71 22.41 23.17
CA SER A 177 18.36 21.92 23.43
C SER A 177 18.11 20.63 22.65
N GLU A 178 18.17 19.51 23.37
CA GLU A 178 17.85 18.20 22.85
C GLU A 178 16.45 18.35 22.26
N VAL A 179 16.37 18.28 20.94
CA VAL A 179 15.13 18.45 20.19
C VAL A 179 14.24 17.29 20.62
N ALA A 180 13.38 17.56 21.61
CA ALA A 180 12.64 16.54 22.33
C ALA A 180 11.79 15.74 21.34
N GLU A 181 12.13 14.46 21.16
CA GLU A 181 11.29 13.54 20.39
C GLU A 181 9.87 13.54 21.00
N PRO A 182 8.81 13.63 20.18
CA PRO A 182 7.46 13.74 20.70
C PRO A 182 7.08 12.47 21.48
N PRO A 183 6.41 12.61 22.65
CA PRO A 183 5.99 11.44 23.43
C PRO A 183 5.01 10.58 22.61
N PRO A 184 5.16 9.23 22.64
CA PRO A 184 4.48 8.31 21.72
C PRO A 184 2.95 8.26 21.84
N GLN A 185 2.37 8.86 22.89
CA GLN A 185 0.96 8.71 23.24
C GLN A 185 0.07 9.90 22.84
N ASP A 186 0.64 11.04 22.46
CA ASP A 186 -0.15 12.20 22.04
C ASP A 186 -0.20 12.30 20.52
N ARG A 187 -1.41 12.36 19.95
CA ARG A 187 -1.62 12.72 18.55
C ARG A 187 -2.36 14.04 18.42
N TYR A 188 -1.90 14.82 17.44
CA TYR A 188 -2.45 16.12 17.08
C TYR A 188 -3.20 15.97 15.76
N ARG A 189 -4.52 15.98 15.85
CA ARG A 189 -5.41 15.86 14.71
C ARG A 189 -5.60 17.23 14.06
N VAL A 190 -5.41 17.29 12.74
CA VAL A 190 -5.79 18.42 11.88
C VAL A 190 -6.80 17.93 10.86
N ILE A 191 -7.96 18.58 10.83
CA ILE A 191 -9.02 18.28 9.86
C ILE A 191 -8.95 19.30 8.74
N ILE A 192 -8.77 18.83 7.51
CA ILE A 192 -8.77 19.68 6.31
C ILE A 192 -9.98 19.33 5.44
N LYS A 193 -10.71 20.36 5.01
CA LYS A 193 -11.76 20.23 3.99
C LYS A 193 -11.18 20.63 2.64
N GLY A 194 -11.48 19.88 1.59
CA GLY A 194 -11.04 20.21 0.23
C GLY A 194 -10.11 19.18 -0.39
N ASP A 195 -9.79 19.43 -1.66
CA ASP A 195 -9.19 18.48 -2.60
C ASP A 195 -7.65 18.58 -2.69
N SER A 196 -7.05 19.51 -1.95
CA SER A 196 -5.63 19.84 -1.97
C SER A 196 -5.12 20.25 -0.59
N VAL A 197 -3.84 19.96 -0.33
CA VAL A 197 -3.18 20.15 0.97
C VAL A 197 -1.70 20.44 0.75
N TYR A 198 -1.15 21.40 1.51
CA TYR A 198 0.25 21.80 1.47
C TYR A 198 1.00 21.31 2.72
N PHE A 199 2.14 20.65 2.51
CA PHE A 199 3.03 20.21 3.59
C PHE A 199 4.17 21.22 3.79
N PRO A 200 4.41 21.72 5.01
CA PRO A 200 5.51 22.64 5.29
C PRO A 200 6.87 21.99 5.03
N VAL A 201 7.64 22.51 4.07
CA VAL A 201 8.94 21.92 3.65
C VAL A 201 10.14 22.44 4.43
N LYS A 202 9.95 23.29 5.45
CA LYS A 202 11.04 23.95 6.20
C LYS A 202 11.41 23.24 7.49
N ALA A 203 10.68 22.21 7.89
CA ALA A 203 10.89 21.47 9.12
C ALA A 203 10.66 19.97 8.88
N CYS A 204 11.37 19.14 9.62
CA CYS A 204 11.12 17.70 9.70
C CYS A 204 9.77 17.46 10.37
N ALA A 205 8.92 16.66 9.73
CA ALA A 205 7.59 16.33 10.26
C ALA A 205 7.61 15.55 11.58
N HIS A 206 8.73 14.89 11.89
CA HIS A 206 8.90 14.06 13.08
C HIS A 206 9.48 14.84 14.26
N CYS A 207 10.62 15.50 14.05
CA CYS A 207 11.39 16.13 15.13
C CYS A 207 11.58 17.65 14.94
N MET A 208 11.01 18.31 13.93
CA MET A 208 11.20 19.75 13.66
C MET A 208 12.62 20.20 13.25
N ALA A 209 13.61 19.30 13.20
CA ALA A 209 14.94 19.60 12.68
C ALA A 209 14.91 20.02 11.19
N GLU A 210 16.04 20.52 10.67
CA GLU A 210 16.16 20.90 9.27
C GLU A 210 15.90 19.68 8.35
N PRO A 211 14.97 19.79 7.38
CA PRO A 211 14.60 18.67 6.54
C PRO A 211 15.67 18.39 5.49
N SER A 212 15.84 17.11 5.15
CA SER A 212 16.69 16.70 4.04
C SER A 212 16.01 16.99 2.70
N ARG A 213 16.76 16.85 1.59
CA ARG A 213 16.17 16.92 0.23
C ARG A 213 15.25 15.72 -0.08
N ARG A 214 15.30 14.66 0.73
CA ARG A 214 14.52 13.44 0.55
C ARG A 214 13.18 13.60 1.25
N HIS A 215 12.13 13.11 0.59
CA HIS A 215 10.77 13.13 1.12
C HIS A 215 10.26 11.70 1.18
N VAL A 216 9.50 11.39 2.23
CA VAL A 216 8.83 10.10 2.36
C VAL A 216 7.45 10.19 1.73
N PRO A 217 7.12 9.33 0.74
CA PRO A 217 5.78 9.30 0.19
C PRO A 217 4.81 8.70 1.21
N VAL A 218 3.80 9.47 1.60
CA VAL A 218 2.68 9.01 2.43
C VAL A 218 1.45 8.91 1.54
N VAL A 219 0.78 7.76 1.58
CA VAL A 219 -0.43 7.51 0.79
C VAL A 219 -1.64 7.83 1.65
N GLY A 220 -2.59 8.59 1.11
CA GLY A 220 -3.88 8.84 1.74
C GLY A 220 -4.98 9.03 0.70
N SER A 221 -6.10 9.63 1.12
CA SER A 221 -7.19 9.97 0.21
C SER A 221 -7.74 11.37 0.50
N LEU A 222 -8.10 12.09 -0.56
CA LEU A 222 -8.73 13.41 -0.50
C LEU A 222 -10.08 13.36 -1.21
N PRO A 223 -11.05 14.19 -0.85
CA PRO A 223 -12.25 14.37 -1.66
C PRO A 223 -11.87 14.88 -3.05
N VAL A 224 -12.64 14.47 -4.07
CA VAL A 224 -12.48 14.97 -5.45
C VAL A 224 -12.97 16.40 -5.57
N SER A 225 -14.03 16.73 -4.84
CA SER A 225 -14.61 18.08 -4.74
C SER A 225 -15.29 18.25 -3.38
N LEU A 226 -15.60 19.48 -3.00
CA LEU A 226 -16.27 19.79 -1.73
C LEU A 226 -17.70 19.21 -1.64
N GLU A 227 -18.34 18.94 -2.78
CA GLU A 227 -19.76 18.53 -2.85
C GLU A 227 -19.94 17.02 -3.03
N THR A 228 -18.87 16.30 -3.37
CA THR A 228 -18.95 14.87 -3.68
C THR A 228 -18.33 14.03 -2.58
N SER A 229 -19.03 12.97 -2.16
CA SER A 229 -18.46 11.91 -1.31
C SER A 229 -17.35 11.09 -2.01
N ARG A 230 -17.17 11.26 -3.32
CA ARG A 230 -16.09 10.61 -4.08
C ARG A 230 -14.73 11.10 -3.61
N ARG A 231 -13.86 10.16 -3.27
CA ARG A 231 -12.48 10.40 -2.84
C ARG A 231 -11.49 9.86 -3.86
N ARG A 232 -10.39 10.56 -4.07
CA ARG A 232 -9.25 10.13 -4.88
C ARG A 232 -8.07 9.74 -3.99
N ARG A 233 -7.29 8.77 -4.45
CA ARG A 233 -6.00 8.43 -3.83
C ARG A 233 -5.03 9.60 -4.02
N ALA A 234 -4.36 10.01 -2.96
CA ALA A 234 -3.40 11.10 -2.96
C ALA A 234 -2.05 10.63 -2.41
N PHE A 235 -0.97 11.16 -2.99
CA PHE A 235 0.40 10.92 -2.55
C PHE A 235 0.96 12.22 -1.99
N PHE A 236 1.34 12.19 -0.72
CA PHE A 236 1.88 13.33 0.01
C PHE A 236 3.38 13.15 0.21
N ARG A 237 4.12 14.24 0.13
CA ARG A 237 5.57 14.25 0.35
C ARG A 237 5.84 14.76 1.76
N LEU A 238 6.14 13.85 2.68
CA LEU A 238 6.45 14.21 4.05
C LEU A 238 7.94 14.53 4.18
N PRO A 239 8.32 15.77 4.58
CA PRO A 239 9.72 16.14 4.79
C PRO A 239 10.24 15.53 6.09
N LEU A 240 11.38 14.85 6.02
CA LEU A 240 12.11 14.32 7.18
C LEU A 240 13.57 14.78 7.14
N CYS A 241 14.19 14.98 8.30
CA CYS A 241 15.65 15.14 8.41
C CYS A 241 16.37 13.83 8.04
N GLU A 242 17.68 13.90 7.79
CA GLU A 242 18.46 12.72 7.36
C GLU A 242 18.45 11.61 8.43
N GLU A 243 18.50 11.98 9.71
CA GLU A 243 18.46 11.01 10.82
C GLU A 243 17.11 10.28 10.90
N CYS A 244 15.99 11.00 10.84
CA CYS A 244 14.66 10.38 10.81
C CYS A 244 14.47 9.51 9.57
N HIS A 245 15.00 9.94 8.43
CA HIS A 245 14.99 9.15 7.21
C HIS A 245 15.80 7.85 7.40
N GLN A 246 16.99 7.92 8.01
CA GLN A 246 17.79 6.75 8.32
C GLN A 246 17.04 5.79 9.26
N LYS A 247 16.47 6.29 10.36
CA LYS A 247 15.64 5.50 11.31
C LYS A 247 14.44 4.81 10.64
N LEU A 248 13.85 5.42 9.60
CA LEU A 248 12.74 4.84 8.83
C LEU A 248 13.13 3.58 8.04
N TYR A 249 14.39 3.53 7.58
CA TYR A 249 14.95 2.43 6.77
C TYR A 249 15.87 1.49 7.55
N GLU A 250 16.23 1.84 8.78
CA GLU A 250 16.97 0.96 9.66
C GLU A 250 16.17 -0.30 9.97
N ARG A 251 16.67 -1.43 9.47
CA ARG A 251 16.15 -2.75 9.82
C ARG A 251 16.69 -3.11 11.20
N SER A 252 15.80 -3.63 12.07
CA SER A 252 16.22 -4.14 13.38
C SER A 252 17.33 -5.19 13.21
N SER A 253 18.27 -5.22 14.16
CA SER A 253 19.28 -6.30 14.21
C SER A 253 18.60 -7.68 14.28
N ALA A 254 17.44 -7.76 14.93
CA ALA A 254 16.56 -8.93 14.96
C ALA A 254 16.05 -9.34 13.57
N GLN A 255 15.65 -8.39 12.72
CA GLN A 255 15.24 -8.69 11.35
C GLN A 255 16.42 -9.19 10.50
N LYS A 256 17.61 -8.59 10.67
CA LYS A 256 18.84 -9.04 9.99
C LYS A 256 19.23 -10.45 10.43
N SER A 257 19.20 -10.74 11.73
CA SER A 257 19.51 -12.07 12.26
C SER A 257 18.47 -13.10 11.84
N ALA A 258 17.18 -12.76 11.84
CA ALA A 258 16.12 -13.64 11.35
C ALA A 258 16.28 -13.96 9.86
N GLN A 259 16.64 -12.97 9.04
CA GLN A 259 16.90 -13.18 7.62
C GLN A 259 18.08 -14.14 7.42
N LEU A 260 19.19 -13.94 8.15
CA LEU A 260 20.33 -14.86 8.15
C LEU A 260 19.93 -16.27 8.60
N GLN A 261 19.11 -16.38 9.65
CA GLN A 261 18.62 -17.66 10.14
C GLN A 261 17.78 -18.39 9.08
N VAL A 262 16.97 -17.68 8.29
CA VAL A 262 16.21 -18.29 7.18
C VAL A 262 17.09 -18.78 6.05
N HIS A 263 18.14 -18.03 5.69
CA HIS A 263 19.11 -18.54 4.72
C HIS A 263 19.85 -19.78 5.25
N LEU A 264 20.18 -19.81 6.53
CA LEU A 264 20.86 -20.95 7.16
C LEU A 264 19.94 -22.18 7.25
N THR A 265 18.68 -22.02 7.64
CA THR A 265 17.72 -23.14 7.67
C THR A 265 17.44 -23.67 6.28
N SER A 266 17.26 -22.77 5.30
CA SER A 266 17.12 -23.11 3.88
C SER A 266 18.32 -23.92 3.36
N ALA A 267 19.55 -23.49 3.66
CA ALA A 267 20.76 -24.23 3.29
C ALA A 267 20.83 -25.62 3.95
N LEU A 268 20.45 -25.74 5.22
CA LEU A 268 20.42 -27.03 5.92
C LEU A 268 19.37 -27.98 5.33
N VAL A 269 18.19 -27.48 4.96
CA VAL A 269 17.15 -28.27 4.30
C VAL A 269 17.63 -28.78 2.93
N ALA A 270 18.23 -27.89 2.13
CA ALA A 270 18.83 -28.27 0.84
C ALA A 270 19.88 -29.37 1.01
N LEU A 271 20.81 -29.20 1.95
CA LEU A 271 21.85 -30.20 2.24
C LEU A 271 21.25 -31.53 2.70
N GLY A 272 20.25 -31.50 3.59
CA GLY A 272 19.55 -32.69 4.05
C GLY A 272 18.90 -33.47 2.92
N LEU A 273 18.23 -32.77 1.99
CA LEU A 273 17.62 -33.40 0.81
C LEU A 273 18.66 -34.06 -0.11
N LEU A 274 19.81 -33.41 -0.32
CA LEU A 274 20.90 -34.00 -1.11
C LEU A 274 21.46 -35.27 -0.45
N ILE A 275 21.68 -35.24 0.86
CA ILE A 275 22.17 -36.41 1.62
C ILE A 275 21.16 -37.56 1.53
N ILE A 276 19.86 -37.28 1.70
CA ILE A 276 18.80 -38.28 1.59
C ILE A 276 18.74 -38.86 0.17
N ALA A 277 18.82 -38.03 -0.87
CA ALA A 277 18.79 -38.49 -2.26
C ALA A 277 19.94 -39.42 -2.60
N LEU A 278 21.16 -39.10 -2.13
CA LEU A 278 22.33 -39.96 -2.29
C LEU A 278 22.23 -41.24 -1.44
N GLY A 279 21.77 -41.15 -0.19
CA GLY A 279 21.67 -42.29 0.72
C GLY A 279 20.60 -43.31 0.33
N LEU A 280 19.56 -42.87 -0.38
CA LEU A 280 18.52 -43.73 -0.93
C LEU A 280 18.82 -44.23 -2.35
N GLU A 281 20.01 -43.93 -2.89
CA GLU A 281 20.41 -44.28 -4.26
C GLU A 281 19.39 -43.80 -5.31
N ILE A 282 18.70 -42.69 -5.04
CA ILE A 282 17.78 -42.04 -6.02
C ILE A 282 18.59 -41.51 -7.21
N VAL A 283 19.85 -41.16 -6.95
CA VAL A 283 20.81 -40.63 -7.92
C VAL A 283 21.93 -41.64 -8.07
N ASP A 284 22.04 -42.28 -9.23
CA ASP A 284 23.09 -43.26 -9.52
C ASP A 284 24.24 -42.62 -10.32
N LEU A 285 25.26 -42.16 -9.59
CA LEU A 285 26.45 -41.52 -10.16
C LEU A 285 27.28 -42.44 -11.08
N SER A 286 27.00 -43.75 -11.13
CA SER A 286 27.68 -44.69 -12.03
C SER A 286 27.14 -44.64 -13.47
N GLY A 287 25.92 -44.11 -13.64
CA GLY A 287 25.23 -43.99 -14.92
C GLY A 287 25.59 -42.72 -15.68
N ASN A 288 24.57 -42.00 -16.15
CA ASN A 288 24.77 -40.75 -16.87
C ASN A 288 24.99 -39.58 -15.91
N ILE A 289 26.25 -39.36 -15.53
CA ILE A 289 26.71 -38.32 -14.59
C ILE A 289 26.04 -36.95 -14.84
N SER A 290 25.84 -36.57 -16.11
CA SER A 290 25.25 -35.28 -16.46
C SER A 290 23.81 -35.11 -15.98
N MET A 291 22.97 -36.14 -16.16
CA MET A 291 21.57 -36.14 -15.70
C MET A 291 21.48 -36.19 -14.19
N GLU A 292 22.35 -36.98 -13.56
CA GLU A 292 22.39 -37.12 -12.11
C GLU A 292 22.82 -35.81 -11.42
N LEU A 293 23.80 -35.11 -12.00
CA LEU A 293 24.24 -33.82 -11.50
C LEU A 293 23.17 -32.74 -11.70
N LEU A 294 22.40 -32.80 -12.79
CA LEU A 294 21.24 -31.94 -13.01
C LEU A 294 20.15 -32.19 -11.95
N MET A 295 19.85 -33.46 -11.65
CA MET A 295 18.88 -33.82 -10.60
C MET A 295 19.31 -33.32 -9.22
N LEU A 296 20.59 -33.52 -8.86
CA LEU A 296 21.14 -32.98 -7.61
C LEU A 296 21.06 -31.45 -7.58
N ALA A 297 21.38 -30.76 -8.68
CA ALA A 297 21.25 -29.31 -8.76
C ALA A 297 19.80 -28.86 -8.57
N ALA A 298 18.83 -29.53 -9.22
CA ALA A 298 17.40 -29.22 -9.08
C ALA A 298 16.92 -29.44 -7.63
N LEU A 299 17.31 -30.55 -6.99
CA LEU A 299 17.02 -30.82 -5.58
C LEU A 299 17.60 -29.77 -4.64
N GLY A 300 18.86 -29.35 -4.87
CA GLY A 300 19.51 -28.30 -4.08
C GLY A 300 18.82 -26.95 -4.22
N VAL A 301 18.45 -26.57 -5.45
CA VAL A 301 17.71 -25.33 -5.73
C VAL A 301 16.33 -25.39 -5.07
N LEU A 302 15.54 -26.44 -5.30
CA LEU A 302 14.20 -26.57 -4.69
C LEU A 302 14.27 -26.60 -3.16
N GLY A 303 15.22 -27.36 -2.61
CA GLY A 303 15.44 -27.47 -1.17
C GLY A 303 15.83 -26.15 -0.51
N TYR A 304 16.52 -25.27 -1.24
CA TYR A 304 16.90 -23.94 -0.76
C TYR A 304 15.76 -22.92 -0.93
N PHE A 305 15.21 -22.81 -2.14
CA PHE A 305 14.25 -21.75 -2.47
C PHE A 305 12.91 -21.94 -1.75
N LEU A 306 12.43 -23.17 -1.58
CA LEU A 306 11.11 -23.42 -1.03
C LEU A 306 10.96 -22.94 0.44
N PRO A 307 11.89 -23.25 1.36
CA PRO A 307 11.89 -22.62 2.69
C PRO A 307 12.02 -21.10 2.65
N LEU A 308 12.78 -20.55 1.70
CA LEU A 308 13.02 -19.12 1.59
C LEU A 308 11.72 -18.36 1.28
N VAL A 309 10.97 -18.83 0.27
CA VAL A 309 9.68 -18.26 -0.14
C VAL A 309 8.65 -18.35 0.98
N VAL A 310 8.65 -19.44 1.75
CA VAL A 310 7.69 -19.64 2.85
C VAL A 310 8.05 -18.81 4.09
N LEU A 311 9.33 -18.68 4.44
CA LEU A 311 9.75 -18.10 5.71
C LEU A 311 10.04 -16.59 5.64
N LEU A 312 10.54 -16.05 4.51
CA LEU A 312 10.84 -14.61 4.38
C LEU A 312 9.61 -13.69 4.58
N PRO A 313 8.42 -13.99 4.02
CA PRO A 313 7.23 -13.17 4.23
C PRO A 313 6.81 -13.10 5.70
N ARG A 314 7.06 -14.17 6.46
CA ARG A 314 6.76 -14.23 7.91
C ARG A 314 7.70 -13.33 8.72
N ILE A 315 8.98 -13.26 8.34
CA ILE A 315 9.96 -12.38 9.02
C ILE A 315 9.63 -10.90 8.82
N LYS A 316 9.03 -10.51 7.69
CA LYS A 316 8.62 -9.11 7.48
C LYS A 316 7.65 -8.59 8.56
N ARG A 317 6.99 -9.49 9.30
CA ARG A 317 6.11 -9.15 10.43
C ARG A 317 6.85 -9.08 11.78
N VAL A 318 8.07 -9.61 11.87
CA VAL A 318 8.85 -9.67 13.11
C VAL A 318 9.66 -8.39 13.27
N GLY A 319 9.20 -7.53 14.19
CA GLY A 319 10.04 -6.56 14.87
C GLY A 319 10.54 -5.38 14.03
N LEU A 320 9.64 -4.43 13.74
CA LEU A 320 10.07 -3.04 13.53
C LEU A 320 10.57 -2.48 14.87
N LEU A 321 11.71 -1.78 14.86
CA LEU A 321 12.18 -1.07 16.04
C LEU A 321 11.12 -0.05 16.46
N VAL A 322 10.94 0.16 17.78
CA VAL A 322 10.00 1.15 18.32
C VAL A 322 10.25 2.52 17.70
N GLU A 323 11.52 2.90 17.51
CA GLU A 323 11.91 4.15 16.84
C GLU A 323 11.47 4.20 15.37
N THR A 324 11.65 3.11 14.61
CA THR A 324 11.17 3.05 13.23
C THR A 324 9.65 3.12 13.16
N GLN A 325 8.94 2.48 14.10
CA GLN A 325 7.49 2.59 14.19
C GLN A 325 7.07 4.03 14.51
N LEU A 326 7.77 4.70 15.43
CA LEU A 326 7.49 6.09 15.79
C LEU A 326 7.63 7.02 14.58
N VAL A 327 8.73 6.89 13.82
CA VAL A 327 8.94 7.69 12.60
C VAL A 327 7.90 7.35 11.52
N ARG A 328 7.58 6.07 11.29
CA ARG A 328 6.54 5.67 10.32
C ARG A 328 5.16 6.18 10.71
N ASN A 329 4.87 6.22 11.99
CA ASN A 329 3.59 6.63 12.53
C ASN A 329 3.52 8.15 12.81
N THR A 330 4.51 8.92 12.35
CA THR A 330 4.57 10.38 12.45
C THR A 330 3.32 11.03 11.89
N LEU A 331 2.81 10.50 10.78
CA LEU A 331 1.58 10.97 10.14
C LEU A 331 0.67 9.78 9.83
N LEU A 332 -0.57 9.84 10.31
CA LEU A 332 -1.64 8.96 9.86
C LEU A 332 -2.69 9.79 9.14
N ILE A 333 -3.12 9.33 7.97
CA ILE A 333 -4.16 9.97 7.18
C ILE A 333 -5.40 9.10 7.25
N ARG A 334 -6.43 9.56 7.95
CA ARG A 334 -7.71 8.85 8.04
C ARG A 334 -8.71 9.50 7.10
N SER A 335 -9.43 8.64 6.40
CA SER A 335 -10.60 9.06 5.64
C SER A 335 -11.79 8.73 6.53
N PRO A 336 -12.56 9.72 7.02
CA PRO A 336 -13.79 9.42 7.75
C PRO A 336 -14.73 8.60 6.86
N GLU A 337 -15.58 7.78 7.51
CA GLU A 337 -16.59 6.97 6.82
C GLU A 337 -17.51 7.85 5.95
N GLU A 338 -18.10 7.18 4.95
CA GLU A 338 -18.87 7.76 3.86
C GLU A 338 -19.89 8.78 4.36
N GLU A 339 -19.59 10.09 4.22
CA GLU A 339 -20.53 11.23 4.21
C GLU A 339 -19.81 12.56 4.49
N VAL A 340 -18.62 12.55 5.09
CA VAL A 340 -17.91 13.80 5.43
C VAL A 340 -16.80 14.11 4.40
N PRO A 341 -16.79 15.29 3.75
CA PRO A 341 -15.72 15.71 2.81
C PRO A 341 -14.39 16.05 3.52
N ASP A 342 -14.27 15.68 4.79
CA ASP A 342 -13.15 16.03 5.64
C ASP A 342 -12.03 14.99 5.45
N THR A 343 -10.78 15.42 5.54
CA THR A 343 -9.61 14.53 5.60
C THR A 343 -8.90 14.78 6.91
N ILE A 344 -8.65 13.69 7.64
CA ILE A 344 -8.09 13.75 8.99
C ILE A 344 -6.60 13.43 8.91
N PHE A 345 -5.76 14.35 9.37
CA PHE A 345 -4.31 14.20 9.48
C PHE A 345 -3.94 14.13 10.95
N ASP A 346 -3.54 12.96 11.44
CA ASP A 346 -3.07 12.77 12.83
C ASP A 346 -1.54 12.80 12.86
N PHE A 347 -0.96 13.86 13.41
CA PHE A 347 0.49 14.03 13.57
C PHE A 347 0.96 13.62 14.97
N LEU A 348 2.19 13.08 15.09
CA LEU A 348 2.86 12.91 16.40
C LEU A 348 3.48 14.22 16.91
N ASN A 349 4.03 15.03 16.01
CA ASN A 349 4.68 16.28 16.38
C ASN A 349 3.66 17.44 16.40
N ARG A 350 3.52 18.07 17.57
CA ARG A 350 2.60 19.20 17.78
C ARG A 350 2.93 20.39 16.90
N ASP A 351 4.18 20.84 16.95
CA ASP A 351 4.61 22.08 16.30
C ASP A 351 4.50 21.93 14.78
N TYR A 352 4.77 20.74 14.25
CA TYR A 352 4.56 20.46 12.85
C TYR A 352 3.07 20.46 12.47
N ALA A 353 2.20 19.92 13.31
CA ALA A 353 0.75 19.99 13.10
C ALA A 353 0.25 21.44 13.07
N GLU A 354 0.79 22.30 13.94
CA GLU A 354 0.49 23.73 13.95
C GLU A 354 1.03 24.46 12.71
N LEU A 355 2.24 24.13 12.24
CA LEU A 355 2.79 24.65 10.97
C LEU A 355 1.95 24.21 9.77
N PHE A 356 1.55 22.94 9.75
CA PHE A 356 0.70 22.37 8.70
C PHE A 356 -0.66 23.05 8.69
N LEU A 357 -1.26 23.26 9.86
CA LEU A 357 -2.47 24.05 10.01
C LEU A 357 -2.30 25.45 9.43
N GLN A 358 -1.25 26.18 9.82
CA GLN A 358 -0.95 27.52 9.32
C GLN A 358 -0.78 27.58 7.80
N ALA A 359 -0.05 26.61 7.22
CA ALA A 359 0.17 26.55 5.78
C ALA A 359 -1.10 26.32 4.96
N ASN A 360 -2.16 25.78 5.58
CA ASN A 360 -3.43 25.48 4.92
C ASN A 360 -4.58 26.40 5.35
N LYS A 361 -4.33 27.44 6.18
CA LYS A 361 -5.37 28.38 6.64
C LYS A 361 -6.06 29.10 5.50
N ASP A 362 -5.32 29.52 4.48
CA ASP A 362 -5.83 30.34 3.38
C ASP A 362 -6.41 29.50 2.23
N SER A 363 -6.17 28.19 2.23
CA SER A 363 -6.54 27.28 1.14
C SER A 363 -7.89 26.57 1.36
N VAL A 364 -8.57 26.80 2.49
CA VAL A 364 -9.67 25.92 2.93
C VAL A 364 -10.88 26.72 3.47
N PRO A 365 -12.08 26.63 2.86
CA PRO A 365 -13.34 27.16 3.41
C PRO A 365 -13.90 26.34 4.59
N GLY A 366 -13.09 25.49 5.22
CA GLY A 366 -13.46 24.61 6.33
C GLY A 366 -12.61 24.87 7.57
N ARG A 367 -13.24 24.98 8.74
CA ARG A 367 -12.53 25.13 10.02
C ARG A 367 -11.59 23.94 10.24
N ALA A 368 -10.30 24.24 10.38
CA ALA A 368 -9.33 23.28 10.86
C ALA A 368 -9.30 23.35 12.39
N GLU A 369 -9.72 22.26 13.03
CA GLU A 369 -9.80 22.13 14.48
C GLU A 369 -8.67 21.20 14.97
N VAL A 370 -7.97 21.62 16.03
CA VAL A 370 -6.90 20.86 16.65
C VAL A 370 -7.49 20.01 17.76
N ILE A 371 -7.57 18.70 17.56
CA ILE A 371 -8.05 17.76 18.59
C ILE A 371 -6.85 16.98 19.13
N ARG A 372 -6.61 17.05 20.44
CA ARG A 372 -5.64 16.19 21.13
C ARG A 372 -6.29 14.83 21.36
N ILE A 373 -5.69 13.79 20.82
CA ILE A 373 -6.17 12.42 20.98
C ILE A 373 -5.15 11.67 21.82
N GLN A 374 -5.59 11.14 22.95
CA GLN A 374 -4.83 10.14 23.68
C GLN A 374 -4.80 8.88 22.81
N ALA A 375 -3.60 8.40 22.47
CA ALA A 375 -3.45 7.15 21.75
C ALA A 375 -4.16 6.03 22.51
N GLU A 376 -4.99 5.25 21.82
CA GLU A 376 -5.48 3.98 22.37
C GLU A 376 -4.27 3.12 22.74
N PRO A 377 -4.29 2.45 23.90
CA PRO A 377 -3.18 1.60 24.31
C PRO A 377 -2.95 0.56 23.21
N VAL A 378 -1.72 0.57 22.65
CA VAL A 378 -1.29 -0.47 21.72
C VAL A 378 -1.33 -1.78 22.49
N ASP A 379 -2.28 -2.64 22.13
CA ASP A 379 -2.41 -3.97 22.71
C ASP A 379 -1.13 -4.74 22.38
N THR A 380 -0.22 -4.77 23.36
CA THR A 380 1.03 -5.53 23.29
C THR A 380 0.65 -6.96 23.61
N GLY A 381 0.03 -7.63 22.63
CA GLY A 381 -0.40 -9.02 22.73
C GLY A 381 0.72 -9.85 23.33
N SER A 382 0.52 -10.25 24.58
CA SER A 382 1.43 -11.03 25.41
C SER A 382 1.19 -12.52 25.22
#